data_AF-A0A2S0WLW7-F1
#
_entry.id   AF-A0A2S0WLW7-F1
#
_cell.length_a   1.000
_cell.length_b   1.000
_cell.length_c   1.000
_cell.angle_alpha   90.00
_cell.angle_beta   90.00
_cell.angle_gamma   90.00
#
_symmetry.space_group_name_H-M   'P 1'
#
loop_
_entity.id
_entity.type
_entity.pdbx_description
1 polymer ?
#
loop_
_entity_poly.entity_id
_entity_poly.type
_entity_poly.pdbx_seq_one_letter_code
_entity_poly.pdbx_strand_id
1 'polypeptide(L)' 'MDAMTHRLDIADLAGRLVTEFAGVLVPGQVMRLVYQADRLVRRSAASADDPVVLCEQIARRLLDDRVVHEARRGRVA' A
#
# COMPACT_ATOMS: atom_id res chain seq x y z
N MET A 1 -20.28 -1.09 0.44
CA MET A 1 -19.44 -0.85 1.63
C MET A 1 -19.55 0.62 2.00
N ASP A 2 -19.77 0.96 3.27
CA ASP A 2 -19.80 2.36 3.68
C ASP A 2 -18.37 2.92 3.86
N ALA A 3 -18.26 4.26 3.89
CA ALA A 3 -16.97 4.94 3.92
C ALA A 3 -16.17 4.66 5.20
N MET A 4 -16.83 4.29 6.31
CA MET A 4 -16.15 3.98 7.57
C MET A 4 -15.57 2.57 7.53
N THR A 5 -16.33 1.58 7.06
CA THR A 5 -15.82 0.21 6.84
C THR A 5 -14.60 0.22 5.93
N HIS A 6 -14.69 0.92 4.79
CA HIS A 6 -13.55 1.04 3.87
C HIS A 6 -12.31 1.64 4.54
N ARG A 7 -12.50 2.68 5.38
CA ARG A 7 -11.38 3.33 6.07
C ARG A 7 -10.72 2.39 7.08
N LEU A 8 -11.50 1.57 7.80
CA LEU A 8 -10.98 0.55 8.72
C LEU A 8 -10.21 -0.52 7.95
N ASP A 9 -10.78 -1.04 6.85
CA ASP A 9 -10.15 -2.06 6.03
C ASP A 9 -8.80 -1.59 5.45
N ILE A 10 -8.72 -0.34 4.99
CA ILE A 10 -7.47 0.26 4.51
C ILE A 10 -6.46 0.46 5.65
N ALA A 11 -6.91 0.85 6.84
CA ALA A 11 -6.02 0.98 8.00
C ALA A 11 -5.45 -0.37 8.44
N ASP A 12 -6.29 -1.41 8.47
CA ASP A 12 -5.88 -2.78 8.80
C ASP A 12 -4.94 -3.37 7.75
N LEU A 13 -5.24 -3.15 6.45
CA LEU A 13 -4.34 -3.47 5.35
C LEU A 13 -2.97 -2.80 5.54
N ALA A 14 -2.95 -1.50 5.86
CA ALA A 14 -1.71 -0.77 6.05
C ALA A 14 -0.92 -1.31 7.26
N GLY A 15 -1.61 -1.65 8.36
CA GLY A 15 -1.00 -2.30 9.53
C GLY A 15 -0.34 -3.63 9.18
N ARG A 16 -1.05 -4.51 8.46
CA ARG A 16 -0.51 -5.81 7.99
C ARG A 16 0.73 -5.62 7.14
N LEU A 17 0.69 -4.71 6.16
CA LEU A 17 1.82 -4.46 5.27
C LEU A 17 3.00 -3.80 5.99
N VAL A 18 2.76 -2.96 7.00
CA VAL A 18 3.83 -2.40 7.84
C VAL A 18 4.59 -3.52 8.56
N THR A 19 3.87 -4.51 9.10
CA THR A 19 4.50 -5.67 9.73
C THR A 19 5.25 -6.54 8.71
N GLU A 20 4.65 -6.78 7.54
CA GLU A 20 5.25 -7.63 6.49
C GLU A 20 6.57 -7.04 5.93
N PHE A 21 6.62 -5.72 5.73
CA PHE A 21 7.80 -5.03 5.20
C PHE A 21 8.73 -4.47 6.29
N ALA A 22 8.52 -4.87 7.55
CA ALA A 22 9.35 -4.43 8.67
C ALA A 22 10.82 -4.79 8.46
N GLY A 23 11.72 -3.86 8.76
CA GLY A 23 13.16 -4.02 8.56
C GLY A 23 13.65 -3.80 7.13
N VAL A 24 12.75 -3.72 6.15
CA VAL A 24 13.08 -3.37 4.76
C VAL A 24 12.71 -1.93 4.44
N LEU A 25 11.50 -1.52 4.82
CA LEU A 25 10.99 -0.16 4.64
C LEU A 25 10.58 0.46 5.97
N VAL A 26 10.69 1.78 6.09
CA VAL A 26 10.16 2.46 7.29
C VAL A 26 8.62 2.48 7.24
N PRO A 27 7.92 2.36 8.39
CA PRO A 27 6.46 2.30 8.41
C PRO A 27 5.77 3.45 7.66
N GLY A 28 6.30 4.67 7.77
CA GLY A 28 5.75 5.84 7.07
C GLY A 28 5.87 5.79 5.53
N GLN A 29 6.80 5.01 4.97
CA GLN A 29 6.84 4.74 3.53
C GLN A 29 5.72 3.76 3.14
N VAL A 30 5.54 2.70 3.93
CA VAL A 30 4.51 1.69 3.67
C VAL A 30 3.11 2.31 3.71
N MET A 31 2.79 3.01 4.80
CA MET A 31 1.51 3.71 4.96
C MET A 31 1.21 4.64 3.77
N ARG A 32 2.22 5.39 3.32
CA ARG A 32 2.06 6.34 2.20
C ARG A 32 1.71 5.65 0.89
N LEU A 33 2.36 4.53 0.58
CA LEU A 33 2.09 3.78 -0.64
C LEU A 33 0.73 3.11 -0.62
N VAL A 34 0.27 2.61 0.53
CA VAL A 34 -1.09 2.08 0.70
C VAL A 34 -2.13 3.18 0.47
N TYR A 35 -1.98 4.36 1.10
CA TYR A 35 -2.92 5.46 0.87
C TYR A 35 -2.87 6.03 -0.56
N GLN A 36 -1.72 5.94 -1.22
CA GLN A 36 -1.60 6.30 -2.63
C GLN A 36 -2.39 5.32 -3.51
N ALA A 37 -2.30 4.01 -3.24
CA ALA A 37 -3.07 2.98 -3.94
C ALA A 37 -4.58 3.16 -3.70
N ASP A 38 -5.00 3.36 -2.45
CA ASP A 38 -6.40 3.62 -2.08
C ASP A 38 -6.96 4.84 -2.82
N ARG A 39 -6.20 5.93 -2.88
CA ARG A 39 -6.60 7.13 -3.64
C ARG A 39 -6.72 6.87 -5.14
N LEU A 40 -5.87 6.01 -5.71
CA LEU A 40 -5.95 5.63 -7.12
C LEU A 40 -7.23 4.81 -7.38
N VAL A 41 -7.47 3.79 -6.57
CA VAL A 41 -8.66 2.93 -6.68
C VAL A 41 -9.94 3.76 -6.59
N ARG A 42 -10.06 4.65 -5.59
CA ARG A 42 -11.23 5.52 -5.46
C ARG A 42 -11.47 6.45 -6.65
N ARG A 43 -10.42 6.80 -7.41
CA ARG A 43 -10.55 7.68 -8.59
C ARG A 43 -10.85 6.93 -9.87
N SER A 44 -10.34 5.71 -10.00
CA SER A 44 -10.32 4.98 -11.28
C SER A 44 -11.25 3.77 -11.30
N ALA A 45 -11.61 3.24 -10.14
CA ALA A 45 -12.33 1.99 -9.98
C ALA A 45 -13.28 2.04 -8.78
N ALA A 46 -13.97 3.17 -8.60
CA ALA A 46 -14.93 3.36 -7.50
C ALA A 46 -16.08 2.35 -7.52
N SER A 47 -16.37 1.76 -8.68
CA SER A 47 -17.38 0.70 -8.89
C SER A 47 -16.79 -0.70 -8.95
N ALA A 48 -15.52 -0.90 -8.59
CA ALA A 48 -14.96 -2.25 -8.50
C ALA A 48 -15.70 -3.07 -7.43
N ASP A 49 -15.90 -4.36 -7.72
CA ASP A 49 -16.57 -5.29 -6.81
C ASP A 49 -15.81 -5.44 -5.48
N ASP A 50 -14.48 -5.30 -5.51
CA ASP A 50 -13.62 -5.32 -4.32
C ASP A 50 -12.50 -4.25 -4.39
N PRO A 51 -12.76 -3.02 -3.92
CA PRO A 51 -11.78 -1.93 -3.98
C PRO A 51 -10.61 -2.13 -3.01
N VAL A 52 -10.81 -2.88 -1.92
CA VAL A 52 -9.75 -3.11 -0.92
C VAL A 52 -8.74 -4.10 -1.46
N VAL A 53 -9.19 -5.19 -2.12
CA VAL A 53 -8.29 -6.14 -2.77
C VAL A 53 -7.49 -5.48 -3.89
N LEU A 54 -8.14 -4.65 -4.72
CA LEU A 54 -7.43 -3.91 -5.76
C LEU A 54 -6.40 -2.93 -5.16
N CYS A 55 -6.75 -2.27 -4.05
CA CYS A 55 -5.81 -1.43 -3.32
C CYS A 55 -4.62 -2.23 -2.81
N GLU A 56 -4.84 -3.41 -2.22
CA GLU A 56 -3.76 -4.28 -1.74
C GLU A 56 -2.81 -4.69 -2.88
N GLN A 57 -3.33 -5.11 -4.03
CA GLN A 57 -2.51 -5.50 -5.18
C GLN A 57 -1.62 -4.35 -5.68
N ILE A 58 -2.20 -3.15 -5.79
CA ILE A 58 -1.47 -1.96 -6.24
C ILE A 58 -0.44 -1.53 -5.20
N ALA A 59 -0.81 -1.52 -3.92
CA ALA A 59 0.09 -1.18 -2.83
C ALA A 59 1.28 -2.14 -2.78
N ARG A 60 1.05 -3.46 -2.87
CA ARG A 60 2.11 -4.48 -2.91
C ARG A 60 3.07 -4.24 -4.06
N ARG A 61 2.56 -3.98 -5.26
CA ARG A 61 3.43 -3.69 -6.41
C ARG A 61 4.31 -2.45 -6.18
N LEU A 62 3.73 -1.38 -5.65
CA LEU A 62 4.48 -0.15 -5.34
C LEU A 62 5.54 -0.38 -4.26
N LEU A 63 5.26 -1.23 -3.27
CA LEU A 63 6.18 -1.60 -2.21
C LEU A 63 7.35 -2.41 -2.76
N ASP A 64 7.09 -3.41 -3.60
CA ASP A 64 8.13 -4.22 -4.23
C ASP A 64 9.07 -3.35 -5.09
N ASP A 65 8.49 -2.46 -5.91
CA ASP A 65 9.27 -1.52 -6.71
C ASP A 65 10.13 -0.60 -5.81
N ARG A 66 9.61 -0.21 -4.64
CA ARG A 66 10.35 0.59 -3.65
C ARG A 66 11.49 -0.21 -3.00
N VAL A 67 11.27 -1.47 -2.63
CA VAL A 67 12.30 -2.35 -2.06
C VAL A 67 13.45 -2.50 -3.05
N VAL A 68 13.16 -2.74 -4.32
CA VAL A 68 14.18 -2.82 -5.38
C VAL A 68 14.96 -1.52 -5.50
N HIS A 69 14.29 -0.37 -5.39
CA HIS A 69 14.94 0.94 -5.45
C HIS A 69 15.89 1.18 -4.26
N GLU A 70 15.46 0.88 -3.03
CA GLU A 70 16.31 1.03 -1.83
C GLU A 70 17.51 0.08 -1.87
N ALA A 71 17.31 -1.18 -2.32
CA ALA A 71 18.39 -2.13 -2.50
C ALA A 71 19.44 -1.67 -3.52
N ARG A 72 19.02 -0.98 -4.59
CA ARG A 72 19.94 -0.36 -5.55
C ARG A 72 20.67 0.83 -4.94
N ARG A 73 19.98 1.68 -4.18
CA ARG A 73 20.59 2.84 -3.51
C ARG A 73 21.66 2.43 -2.50
N GLY A 74 21.43 1.36 -1.74
CA GLY A 74 22.40 0.81 -0.78
C GLY A 74 23.64 0.17 -1.43
N ARG A 75 23.59 -0.20 -2.72
CA ARG A 75 24.76 -0.73 -3.45
C ARG A 75 25.69 0.34 -4.05
N VAL A 76 25.26 1.60 -4.03
CA VAL A 76 26.01 2.73 -4.59
C VAL A 76 26.73 3.53 -3.49
N ALA A 77 26.51 3.17 -2.22
CA ALA A 77 27.15 3.78 -1.05
C ALA A 77 28.39 3.01 -0.61
#